data_AF-A0ABD6B9Y0-F1
#
_entry.id   AF-A0ABD6B9Y0-F1
#
_cell.length_a   1.000
_cell.length_b   1.000
_cell.length_c   1.000
_cell.angle_alpha   90.00
_cell.angle_beta   90.00
_cell.angle_gamma   90.00
#
_symmetry.space_group_name_H-M   'P 1'
#
loop_
_entity.id
_entity.type
_entity.pdbx_description
1 polymer ?
#
loop_
_entity_poly.entity_id
_entity_poly.type
_entity_poly.pdbx_seq_one_letter_code
_entity_poly.pdbx_strand_id
1 'polypeptide(L)'
;DPPELIGGDESVATADPDIVRDAVDAAGDVNDDVDVFCGAGIATGEDVAAARDLGADGVLLASGVALANDPEAVLRDLVDPL
;
A
#
# COMPACT_ATOMS: atom_id res chain seq x y z
N ASP A 1 4.23 1.32 8.50
CA ASP A 1 4.70 0.16 7.71
C ASP A 1 5.11 -0.96 8.67
N PRO A 2 4.28 -2.01 8.84
CA PRO A 2 4.52 -3.10 9.80
C PRO A 2 5.67 -4.02 9.34
N PRO A 3 6.78 -4.13 10.11
CA PRO A 3 7.95 -4.91 9.71
C PRO A 3 7.68 -6.38 9.37
N GLU A 4 6.70 -6.99 10.03
CA GLU A 4 6.29 -8.38 9.87
C GLU A 4 5.67 -8.70 8.50
N LEU A 5 5.16 -7.69 7.79
CA LEU A 5 4.59 -7.84 6.45
C LEU A 5 5.58 -7.46 5.33
N ILE A 6 6.72 -6.84 5.68
CA ILE A 6 7.69 -6.38 4.67
C ILE A 6 8.28 -7.56 3.92
N GLY A 7 8.04 -7.58 2.61
CA GLY A 7 8.50 -8.64 1.72
C GLY A 7 7.79 -9.98 1.89
N GLY A 8 6.70 -10.01 2.66
CA GLY A 8 5.76 -11.13 2.66
C GLY A 8 4.80 -11.09 1.46
N ASP A 9 3.89 -12.06 1.45
CA ASP A 9 2.88 -12.24 0.40
C ASP A 9 1.52 -11.60 0.76
N GLU A 10 1.42 -10.94 1.91
CA GLU A 10 0.17 -10.36 2.42
C GLU A 10 0.31 -8.84 2.57
N SER A 11 -0.58 -8.11 1.89
CA SER A 11 -0.65 -6.65 1.89
C SER A 11 -1.15 -6.10 3.23
N VAL A 12 -0.51 -5.03 3.73
CA VAL A 12 -0.98 -4.33 4.94
C VAL A 12 -2.43 -3.87 4.83
N ALA A 13 -2.89 -3.49 3.63
CA ALA A 13 -4.24 -2.97 3.42
C ALA A 13 -5.32 -4.05 3.65
N THR A 14 -4.94 -5.33 3.60
CA THR A 14 -5.84 -6.47 3.86
C THR A 14 -5.53 -7.13 5.20
N ALA A 15 -4.25 -7.27 5.54
CA ALA A 15 -3.77 -7.92 6.76
C ALA A 15 -4.17 -7.16 8.02
N ASP A 16 -4.02 -5.83 8.00
CA ASP A 16 -4.25 -4.95 9.13
C ASP A 16 -4.77 -3.59 8.64
N PRO A 17 -6.02 -3.51 8.15
CA PRO A 17 -6.55 -2.28 7.56
C PRO A 17 -6.67 -1.13 8.59
N ASP A 18 -6.79 -1.45 9.88
CA ASP A 18 -6.92 -0.44 10.92
C ASP A 18 -5.62 0.35 11.10
N ILE A 19 -4.44 -0.28 10.93
CA ILE A 19 -3.16 0.44 10.98
C ILE A 19 -3.05 1.54 9.91
N VAL A 20 -3.69 1.35 8.76
CA VAL A 20 -3.71 2.33 7.66
C VAL A 20 -4.67 3.46 8.01
N ARG A 21 -5.89 3.15 8.45
CA ARG A 21 -6.90 4.15 8.83
C ARG A 21 -6.42 5.01 9.99
N ASP A 22 -5.87 4.40 11.03
CA ASP A 22 -5.35 5.10 12.19
C ASP A 22 -4.21 6.05 11.81
N ALA A 23 -3.36 5.67 10.84
CA ALA A 23 -2.30 6.53 10.34
C ALA A 23 -2.84 7.71 9.51
N VAL A 24 -3.86 7.48 8.68
CA VAL A 24 -4.56 8.53 7.91
C VAL A 24 -5.22 9.52 8.86
N ASP A 25 -6.01 9.03 9.81
CA ASP A 25 -6.71 9.86 10.79
C ASP A 25 -5.71 10.68 11.64
N ALA A 26 -4.63 10.05 12.12
CA ALA A 26 -3.62 10.73 12.91
C ALA A 26 -2.85 11.80 12.13
N ALA A 27 -2.62 11.61 10.83
CA ALA A 27 -2.00 12.62 9.98
C ALA A 27 -2.96 13.79 9.73
N GLY A 28 -4.22 13.51 9.39
CA GLY A 28 -5.25 14.52 9.15
C GLY A 28 -5.53 15.38 10.38
N ASP A 29 -5.58 14.78 11.58
CA ASP A 29 -5.73 15.49 12.86
C ASP A 29 -4.62 16.52 13.11
N VAL A 30 -3.44 16.33 12.52
CA VAL A 30 -2.31 17.26 12.61
C VAL A 30 -2.33 18.28 11.48
N ASN A 31 -2.49 17.83 10.24
CA ASN A 31 -2.53 18.66 9.04
C ASN A 31 -3.08 17.85 7.85
N ASP A 32 -4.25 18.23 7.34
CA ASP A 32 -4.88 17.62 6.17
C ASP A 32 -4.06 17.74 4.86
N ASP A 33 -3.04 18.62 4.80
CA ASP A 33 -2.14 18.74 3.63
C ASP A 33 -1.01 17.69 3.63
N VAL A 34 -0.97 16.77 4.60
CA VAL A 34 0.06 15.72 4.70
C VAL A 34 -0.44 14.45 4.02
N ASP A 35 0.15 14.13 2.87
CA ASP A 35 -0.11 12.87 2.16
C ASP A 35 0.37 11.65 2.97
N VAL A 36 -0.45 10.61 3.05
CA VAL A 36 -0.16 9.35 3.73
C VAL A 36 0.01 8.22 2.71
N PHE A 37 1.17 7.55 2.78
CA PHE A 37 1.47 6.39 1.95
C PHE A 37 1.60 5.13 2.82
N CYS A 38 1.02 4.02 2.38
CA CYS A 38 1.20 2.72 3.04
C CYS A 38 2.13 1.78 2.25
N GLY A 39 2.77 0.85 2.94
CA GLY A 39 3.73 -0.11 2.38
C GLY A 39 3.58 -1.48 3.02
N ALA A 40 4.52 -2.39 2.74
CA ALA A 40 4.54 -3.80 3.14
C ALA A 40 3.49 -4.69 2.44
N GLY A 41 4.00 -5.71 1.75
CA GLY A 41 3.21 -6.74 1.09
C GLY A 41 2.40 -6.31 -0.14
N ILE A 42 2.39 -5.02 -0.50
CA ILE A 42 1.69 -4.51 -1.70
C ILE A 42 2.32 -5.10 -2.96
N ALA A 43 1.54 -5.84 -3.75
CA ALA A 43 2.03 -6.49 -4.96
C ALA A 43 1.03 -6.50 -6.13
N THR A 44 -0.25 -6.19 -5.89
CA THR A 44 -1.31 -6.27 -6.90
C THR A 44 -2.11 -4.96 -7.02
N GLY A 45 -2.81 -4.78 -8.13
CA GLY A 45 -3.76 -3.68 -8.28
C GLY A 45 -4.87 -3.69 -7.21
N GLU A 46 -5.32 -4.86 -6.79
CA GLU A 46 -6.31 -4.98 -5.71
C GLU A 46 -5.78 -4.41 -4.38
N ASP A 47 -4.50 -4.60 -4.08
CA ASP A 47 -3.87 -4.01 -2.89
C ASP A 47 -3.83 -2.47 -2.96
N VAL A 48 -3.59 -1.92 -4.15
CA VAL A 48 -3.59 -0.46 -4.37
C VAL A 48 -5.00 0.11 -4.20
N ALA A 49 -6.01 -0.57 -4.76
CA ALA A 49 -7.40 -0.18 -4.58
C ALA A 49 -7.82 -0.25 -3.10
N ALA A 50 -7.45 -1.32 -2.40
CA ALA A 50 -7.72 -1.47 -0.98
C ALA A 50 -7.07 -0.36 -0.14
N ALA A 51 -5.78 -0.05 -0.39
CA ALA A 51 -5.09 1.05 0.29
C ALA A 51 -5.79 2.41 0.08
N ARG A 52 -6.22 2.69 -1.15
CA ARG A 52 -6.97 3.90 -1.50
C ARG A 52 -8.31 3.97 -0.78
N ASP A 53 -9.04 2.86 -0.71
CA ASP A 53 -10.34 2.79 -0.01
C ASP A 53 -10.20 3.03 1.51
N LEU A 54 -9.01 2.79 2.07
CA LEU A 54 -8.67 3.08 3.47
C LEU A 54 -8.25 4.55 3.70
N GLY A 55 -8.11 5.34 2.63
CA GLY A 55 -7.77 6.76 2.70
C GLY A 55 -6.28 7.07 2.48
N ALA A 56 -5.46 6.08 2.08
CA ALA A 56 -4.07 6.37 1.71
C ALA A 56 -4.00 7.07 0.35
N ASP A 57 -3.10 8.05 0.23
CA ASP A 57 -2.84 8.81 -1.00
C ASP A 57 -2.00 8.04 -2.01
N GLY A 58 -1.33 6.98 -1.56
CA GLY A 58 -0.62 6.05 -2.42
C GLY A 58 0.06 4.91 -1.68
N VAL A 59 0.85 4.15 -2.43
CA VAL A 59 1.55 2.97 -1.93
C VAL A 59 3.06 3.03 -2.16
N LEU A 60 3.81 2.33 -1.32
CA LEU A 60 5.26 2.12 -1.45
C LEU A 60 5.53 0.66 -1.83
N LEU A 61 6.36 0.48 -2.86
CA LEU A 61 6.64 -0.83 -3.46
C LEU A 61 8.11 -1.22 -3.26
N ALA A 62 8.35 -2.51 -3.03
CA ALA A 62 9.69 -3.05 -2.85
C ALA A 62 9.85 -4.42 -3.55
N SER A 63 9.96 -5.51 -2.78
CA SER A 63 10.25 -6.85 -3.30
C SER A 63 9.19 -7.39 -4.25
N GLY A 64 7.91 -7.04 -4.06
CA GLY A 64 6.80 -7.44 -4.93
C GLY A 64 6.99 -7.02 -6.41
N VAL A 65 7.75 -5.95 -6.66
CA VAL A 65 8.13 -5.52 -8.01
C VAL A 65 9.58 -5.88 -8.32
N ALA A 66 10.52 -5.56 -7.42
CA ALA A 66 11.95 -5.68 -7.69
C ALA A 66 12.42 -7.13 -7.91
N LEU A 67 11.70 -8.10 -7.34
CA LEU A 67 12.01 -9.54 -7.46
C LEU A 67 11.01 -10.27 -8.36
N ALA A 68 10.08 -9.57 -9.01
CA ALA A 68 9.11 -10.18 -9.90
C ALA A 68 9.79 -10.81 -11.13
N ASN A 69 9.24 -11.93 -11.60
CA ASN A 69 9.67 -12.55 -12.86
C ASN A 69 9.40 -11.64 -14.07
N ASP A 70 8.31 -10.87 -14.00
CA ASP A 70 7.92 -9.88 -15.01
C ASP A 70 7.52 -8.56 -14.30
N PRO A 71 8.49 -7.68 -13.99
CA PRO A 71 8.22 -6.42 -13.31
C PRO A 71 7.31 -5.48 -14.12
N GLU A 72 7.33 -5.57 -15.44
CA GLU A 72 6.48 -4.75 -16.31
C GLU A 72 5.02 -5.15 -16.19
N ALA A 73 4.73 -6.45 -16.17
CA ALA A 73 3.37 -6.95 -15.93
C ALA A 73 2.86 -6.57 -14.53
N VAL A 74 3.68 -6.70 -13.50
CA VAL A 74 3.29 -6.31 -12.13
C VAL A 74 3.03 -4.81 -12.04
N LEU A 75 3.89 -3.96 -12.63
CA LEU A 75 3.66 -2.52 -12.64
C LEU A 75 2.38 -2.14 -13.39
N ARG A 76 2.02 -2.85 -14.48
CA ARG A 76 0.74 -2.65 -15.16
C ARG A 76 -0.44 -2.96 -14.25
N ASP A 77 -0.42 -4.13 -13.60
CA ASP A 77 -1.47 -4.53 -12.66
C ASP A 77 -1.64 -3.51 -11.53
N LEU A 78 -0.54 -2.99 -10.97
CA LEU A 78 -0.55 -1.98 -9.92
C LEU A 78 -1.15 -0.63 -10.34
N VAL A 79 -1.06 -0.25 -11.62
CA VAL A 79 -1.58 1.04 -12.11
C VAL A 79 -2.94 0.94 -12.79
N ASP A 80 -3.41 -0.25 -13.14
CA ASP A 80 -4.74 -0.49 -13.69
C ASP A 80 -5.90 0.11 -12.84
N PRO A 81 -5.86 0.14 -11.49
CA PRO A 81 -6.93 0.71 -10.67
C PRO A 81 -6.81 2.22 -10.38
N LEU A 82 -5.79 2.92 -10.90
CA LEU A 82 -5.51 4.33 -10.58
C LEU A 82 -6.47 5.32 -11.28
#